data_AF-A0A7W1WST9-F1
#
_entry.id   AF-A0A7W1WST9-F1
#
_cell.length_a   1.000
_cell.length_b   1.000
_cell.length_c   1.000
_cell.angle_alpha   90.00
_cell.angle_beta   90.00
_cell.angle_gamma   90.00
#
_symmetry.space_group_name_H-M   'P 1'
#
loop_
_entity.id
_entity.type
_entity.pdbx_description
1 polymer ?
#
loop_
_entity_poly.entity_id
_entity_poly.type
_entity_poly.pdbx_seq_one_letter_code
_entity_poly.pdbx_strand_id
1 'polypeptide(L)'
;MKKKNRTILKPDLPESLEILTINELVNGSLYEKVRLESTIGTVYAEHVQFSEVHLESVNFEEAHLPFSSWMDVIFEKCDLSNVKFKGARFNRVEFRECKLVGADFDQAVMRDVQWIDCPAPYSLYHMTELRDVRFDHCLLKEANFIDATLDNFQLGTSTIQDVQFSGTSLNNVDLSRCQFTCIHISESDLRGAIVSPEQAIAFVELYGLKVKHD
;
A
#
# COMPACT_ATOMS: atom_id res chain seq x y z
N MET A 1 -2.65 16.48 -23.95
CA MET A 1 -1.30 16.05 -23.53
C MET A 1 -1.45 15.18 -22.29
N LYS A 2 -1.02 13.90 -22.31
CA LYS A 2 -1.00 13.08 -21.09
C LYS A 2 -0.04 13.75 -20.10
N LYS A 3 -0.52 14.19 -18.93
CA LYS A 3 0.39 14.62 -17.85
C LYS A 3 1.21 13.40 -17.47
N LYS A 4 2.53 13.47 -17.60
CA LYS A 4 3.42 12.41 -17.15
C LYS A 4 3.25 12.30 -15.63
N ASN A 5 3.01 11.09 -15.11
CA ASN A 5 2.92 10.87 -13.67
C ASN A 5 4.18 11.40 -12.99
N ARG A 6 4.03 11.97 -11.80
CA ARG A 6 5.19 12.41 -11.00
C ARG A 6 6.01 11.17 -10.64
N THR A 7 7.32 11.33 -10.61
CA THR A 7 8.24 10.28 -10.19
C THR A 7 8.03 9.99 -8.71
N ILE A 8 7.89 8.72 -8.36
CA ILE A 8 7.87 8.24 -6.98
C ILE A 8 9.33 8.07 -6.56
N LEU A 9 9.74 8.76 -5.49
CA LEU A 9 11.10 8.68 -4.99
C LEU A 9 11.35 7.31 -4.32
N LYS A 10 12.58 6.81 -4.46
CA LYS A 10 13.02 5.57 -3.81
C LYS A 10 13.60 5.86 -2.42
N PRO A 11 13.63 4.87 -1.52
CA PRO A 11 14.40 4.93 -0.28
C PRO A 11 15.86 5.29 -0.55
N ASP A 12 16.41 6.23 0.21
CA ASP A 12 17.80 6.67 0.17
C ASP A 12 18.58 6.01 1.33
N LEU A 13 19.11 4.80 1.10
CA LEU A 13 19.88 4.05 2.10
C LEU A 13 21.39 4.16 1.80
N PRO A 14 22.25 4.13 2.84
CA PRO A 14 23.68 3.96 2.69
C PRO A 14 24.06 2.72 1.87
N GLU A 15 25.23 2.75 1.23
CA GLU A 15 25.76 1.61 0.46
C GLU A 15 25.97 0.34 1.30
N SER A 16 26.19 0.52 2.61
CA SER A 16 26.37 -0.58 3.57
C SER A 16 25.61 -0.31 4.86
N LEU A 17 25.05 -1.36 5.44
CA LEU A 17 24.29 -1.32 6.69
C LEU A 17 24.83 -2.38 7.64
N GLU A 18 24.93 -2.04 8.92
CA GLU A 18 25.26 -3.01 9.95
C GLU A 18 24.04 -3.89 10.24
N ILE A 19 24.28 -5.20 10.41
CA ILE A 19 23.21 -6.13 10.76
C ILE A 19 22.89 -5.95 12.24
N LEU A 20 21.60 -5.76 12.53
CA LEU A 20 21.06 -5.69 13.87
C LEU A 20 20.00 -6.78 14.05
N THR A 21 20.11 -7.50 15.16
CA THR A 21 19.07 -8.42 15.62
C THR A 21 18.48 -7.89 16.92
N ILE A 22 17.16 -7.79 16.98
CA ILE A 22 16.43 -7.38 18.17
C ILE A 22 15.38 -8.42 18.53
N ASN A 23 15.05 -8.51 19.81
CA ASN A 23 14.06 -9.45 20.31
C ASN A 23 12.68 -8.81 20.52
N GLU A 24 12.62 -7.48 20.59
CA GLU A 24 11.38 -6.73 20.78
C GLU A 24 11.52 -5.29 20.26
N LEU A 25 10.38 -4.67 19.97
CA LEU A 25 10.26 -3.23 19.75
C LEU A 25 9.78 -2.57 21.03
N VAL A 26 10.26 -1.34 21.27
CA VAL A 26 9.94 -0.56 22.47
C VAL A 26 9.35 0.77 22.03
N ASN A 27 8.39 1.29 22.78
CA ASN A 27 7.76 2.59 22.50
C ASN A 27 8.80 3.68 22.27
N GLY A 28 8.65 4.41 21.17
CA GLY A 28 9.51 5.55 20.83
C GLY A 28 10.95 5.20 20.45
N SER A 29 11.31 3.92 20.30
CA SER A 29 12.67 3.55 19.91
C SER A 29 12.99 4.03 18.49
N LEU A 30 14.27 4.31 18.24
CA LEU A 30 14.82 4.71 16.95
C LEU A 30 15.77 3.62 16.45
N TYR A 31 15.54 3.16 15.23
CA TYR A 31 16.47 2.32 14.48
C TYR A 31 16.93 3.11 13.26
N GLU A 32 18.23 3.32 13.13
CA GLU A 32 18.82 4.14 12.07
C GLU A 32 20.00 3.42 11.44
N LYS A 33 20.08 3.42 10.10
CA LYS A 33 21.24 2.91 9.33
C LYS A 33 21.60 1.46 9.65
N VAL A 34 20.57 0.62 9.78
CA VAL A 34 20.72 -0.81 10.07
C VAL A 34 19.98 -1.68 9.07
N ARG A 35 20.49 -2.91 8.92
CA ARG A 35 19.75 -4.02 8.32
C ARG A 35 19.21 -4.89 9.45
N LEU A 36 17.88 -4.93 9.58
CA LEU A 36 17.21 -5.74 10.59
C LEU A 36 16.89 -7.12 10.02
N GLU A 37 17.32 -8.15 10.74
CA GLU A 37 17.01 -9.55 10.50
C GLU A 37 16.53 -10.14 11.82
N SER A 38 15.21 -10.21 12.03
CA SER A 38 14.63 -10.58 13.32
C SER A 38 13.23 -11.17 13.17
N THR A 39 12.83 -11.96 14.16
CA THR A 39 11.44 -12.37 14.34
C THR A 39 10.89 -11.57 15.51
N ILE A 40 10.04 -10.59 15.23
CA ILE A 40 9.41 -9.76 16.25
C ILE A 40 8.08 -10.38 16.68
N GLY A 41 7.29 -10.83 15.71
CA GLY A 41 5.95 -11.38 15.94
C GLY A 41 5.01 -10.36 16.60
N THR A 42 4.10 -10.86 17.44
CA THR A 42 3.14 -10.02 18.15
C THR A 42 3.82 -9.09 19.15
N VAL A 43 3.77 -7.79 18.89
CA VAL A 43 4.27 -6.74 19.79
C VAL A 43 3.34 -5.53 19.74
N TYR A 44 3.26 -4.76 20.82
CA TYR A 44 2.70 -3.42 20.79
C TYR A 44 3.80 -2.42 21.07
N ALA A 45 4.09 -1.54 20.10
CA ALA A 45 5.04 -0.45 20.28
C ALA A 45 4.59 0.80 19.52
N GLU A 46 4.26 1.88 20.24
CA GLU A 46 3.82 3.13 19.61
C GLU A 46 5.00 4.06 19.30
N HIS A 47 4.84 4.91 18.29
CA HIS A 47 5.81 5.97 17.94
C HIS A 47 7.24 5.47 17.64
N VAL A 48 7.40 4.19 17.28
CA VAL A 48 8.69 3.63 16.84
C VAL A 48 9.13 4.29 15.53
N GLN A 49 10.42 4.56 15.40
CA GLN A 49 11.01 5.27 14.28
C GLN A 49 12.06 4.41 13.57
N PHE A 50 11.97 4.35 12.24
CA PHE A 50 12.93 3.68 11.37
C PHE A 50 13.40 4.68 10.31
N SER A 51 14.70 4.90 10.24
CA SER A 51 15.34 5.83 9.29
C SER A 51 16.49 5.16 8.57
N GLU A 52 16.48 5.10 7.25
CA GLU A 52 17.55 4.46 6.46
C GLU A 52 17.73 2.98 6.85
N VAL A 53 16.63 2.25 6.93
CA VAL A 53 16.59 0.87 7.44
C VAL A 53 16.21 -0.11 6.33
N HIS A 54 16.92 -1.25 6.28
CA HIS A 54 16.50 -2.40 5.49
C HIS A 54 15.99 -3.52 6.40
N LEU A 55 14.71 -3.85 6.34
CA LEU A 55 14.12 -4.99 7.04
C LEU A 55 14.04 -6.16 6.05
N GLU A 56 14.89 -7.17 6.26
CA GLU A 56 14.96 -8.33 5.36
C GLU A 56 14.46 -9.58 6.08
N SER A 57 13.44 -10.22 5.52
CA SER A 57 12.81 -11.43 6.06
C SER A 57 12.33 -11.30 7.51
N VAL A 58 11.92 -10.09 7.91
CA VAL A 58 11.44 -9.82 9.27
C VAL A 58 9.98 -10.24 9.41
N ASN A 59 9.65 -10.89 10.53
CA ASN A 59 8.27 -11.24 10.87
C ASN A 59 7.68 -10.21 11.84
N PHE A 60 6.66 -9.48 11.40
CA PHE A 60 5.80 -8.57 12.17
C PHE A 60 4.33 -9.02 12.20
N GLU A 61 4.07 -10.32 12.06
CA GLU A 61 2.72 -10.86 12.13
C GLU A 61 2.03 -10.40 13.43
N GLU A 62 0.85 -9.79 13.26
CA GLU A 62 0.04 -9.22 14.35
C GLU A 62 0.71 -8.10 15.18
N ALA A 63 1.83 -7.53 14.73
CA ALA A 63 2.45 -6.40 15.40
C ALA A 63 1.55 -5.16 15.33
N HIS A 64 1.46 -4.41 16.43
CA HIS A 64 0.75 -3.15 16.53
C HIS A 64 1.75 -2.02 16.69
N LEU A 65 1.91 -1.24 15.62
CA LEU A 65 2.89 -0.16 15.51
C LEU A 65 2.20 1.18 15.20
N PRO A 66 1.25 1.63 16.05
CA PRO A 66 0.51 2.85 15.80
C PRO A 66 1.42 4.08 15.86
N PHE A 67 1.13 5.05 15.01
CA PHE A 67 1.89 6.32 14.93
C PHE A 67 3.40 6.15 14.69
N SER A 68 3.83 4.97 14.18
CA SER A 68 5.22 4.73 13.79
C SER A 68 5.63 5.59 12.60
N SER A 69 6.93 5.84 12.45
CA SER A 69 7.50 6.62 11.36
C SER A 69 8.55 5.82 10.60
N TRP A 70 8.43 5.83 9.28
CA TRP A 70 9.28 5.08 8.36
C TRP A 70 9.81 6.04 7.31
N MET A 71 11.12 6.30 7.33
CA MET A 71 11.81 7.18 6.39
C MET A 71 12.94 6.42 5.73
N ASP A 72 12.97 6.37 4.40
CA ASP A 72 14.01 5.63 3.67
C ASP A 72 14.11 4.17 4.11
N VAL A 73 12.97 3.47 4.03
CA VAL A 73 12.86 2.10 4.51
C VAL A 73 12.57 1.14 3.35
N ILE A 74 13.28 0.01 3.35
CA ILE A 74 12.94 -1.15 2.51
C ILE A 74 12.44 -2.26 3.43
N PHE A 75 11.23 -2.75 3.17
CA PHE A 75 10.76 -4.05 3.65
C PHE A 75 10.96 -5.05 2.50
N GLU A 76 11.82 -6.04 2.69
CA GLU A 76 12.04 -7.11 1.71
C GLU A 76 11.65 -8.46 2.33
N LYS A 77 10.73 -9.17 1.67
CA LYS A 77 10.30 -10.54 2.05
C LYS A 77 9.81 -10.65 3.49
N CYS A 78 9.26 -9.57 4.04
CA CYS A 78 8.71 -9.54 5.39
C CYS A 78 7.32 -10.17 5.44
N ASP A 79 6.98 -10.80 6.57
CA ASP A 79 5.59 -11.13 6.88
C ASP A 79 4.99 -10.02 7.74
N LEU A 80 4.03 -9.30 7.16
CA LEU A 80 3.31 -8.16 7.72
C LEU A 80 1.82 -8.52 7.89
N SER A 81 1.48 -9.82 7.98
CA SER A 81 0.09 -10.25 8.12
C SER A 81 -0.53 -9.70 9.40
N ASN A 82 -1.72 -9.09 9.28
CA ASN A 82 -2.48 -8.49 10.38
C ASN A 82 -1.73 -7.41 11.18
N VAL A 83 -0.64 -6.86 10.63
CA VAL A 83 0.08 -5.74 11.26
C VAL A 83 -0.83 -4.51 11.31
N LYS A 84 -0.71 -3.71 12.38
CA LYS A 84 -1.48 -2.48 12.56
C LYS A 84 -0.58 -1.26 12.57
N PHE A 85 -0.59 -0.53 11.47
CA PHE A 85 0.10 0.73 11.23
C PHE A 85 -0.83 1.94 11.32
N LYS A 86 -1.88 1.88 12.15
CA LYS A 86 -2.85 2.96 12.27
C LYS A 86 -2.16 4.30 12.57
N GLY A 87 -2.42 5.31 11.73
CA GLY A 87 -1.85 6.65 11.86
C GLY A 87 -0.33 6.73 11.64
N ALA A 88 0.30 5.68 11.11
CA ALA A 88 1.74 5.68 10.81
C ALA A 88 2.08 6.62 9.65
N ARG A 89 3.35 7.01 9.57
CA ARG A 89 3.88 7.87 8.50
C ARG A 89 4.94 7.14 7.70
N PHE A 90 4.79 7.13 6.38
CA PHE A 90 5.73 6.52 5.45
C PHE A 90 6.26 7.56 4.47
N ASN A 91 7.59 7.68 4.36
CA ASN A 91 8.26 8.60 3.45
C ASN A 91 9.40 7.87 2.73
N ARG A 92 9.34 7.75 1.40
CA ARG A 92 10.32 6.99 0.60
C ARG A 92 10.46 5.56 1.13
N VAL A 93 9.39 4.80 1.03
CA VAL A 93 9.31 3.41 1.54
C VAL A 93 9.01 2.45 0.40
N GLU A 94 9.69 1.30 0.38
CA GLU A 94 9.39 0.20 -0.54
C GLU A 94 9.07 -1.08 0.22
N PHE A 95 7.93 -1.68 -0.11
CA PHE A 95 7.57 -3.05 0.26
C PHE A 95 7.84 -3.95 -0.95
N ARG A 96 8.72 -4.94 -0.81
CA ARG A 96 9.13 -5.86 -1.87
C ARG A 96 8.87 -7.28 -1.43
N GLU A 97 8.08 -8.02 -2.21
CA GLU A 97 7.78 -9.43 -1.96
C GLU A 97 7.24 -9.69 -0.54
N CYS A 98 6.54 -8.71 0.05
CA CYS A 98 6.02 -8.78 1.42
C CYS A 98 4.61 -9.35 1.45
N LYS A 99 4.31 -10.16 2.47
CA LYS A 99 2.96 -10.67 2.73
C LYS A 99 2.21 -9.71 3.63
N LEU A 100 1.09 -9.17 3.17
CA LEU A 100 0.33 -8.08 3.81
C LEU A 100 -1.15 -8.45 4.01
N VAL A 101 -1.43 -9.73 4.27
CA VAL A 101 -2.80 -10.22 4.47
C VAL A 101 -3.40 -9.53 5.70
N GLY A 102 -4.50 -8.80 5.53
CA GLY A 102 -5.18 -8.13 6.65
C GLY A 102 -4.39 -6.97 7.29
N ALA A 103 -3.33 -6.47 6.63
CA ALA A 103 -2.54 -5.35 7.14
C ALA A 103 -3.41 -4.08 7.22
N ASP A 104 -3.35 -3.39 8.35
CA ASP A 104 -4.15 -2.21 8.66
C ASP A 104 -3.29 -0.94 8.60
N PHE A 105 -3.52 -0.11 7.59
CA PHE A 105 -2.89 1.19 7.39
C PHE A 105 -3.88 2.35 7.62
N ASP A 106 -4.98 2.13 8.34
CA ASP A 106 -6.01 3.16 8.52
C ASP A 106 -5.41 4.47 9.04
N GLN A 107 -5.84 5.59 8.46
CA GLN A 107 -5.38 6.94 8.81
C GLN A 107 -3.87 7.18 8.62
N ALA A 108 -3.14 6.28 7.95
CA ALA A 108 -1.74 6.47 7.63
C ALA A 108 -1.55 7.59 6.59
N VAL A 109 -0.38 8.24 6.68
CA VAL A 109 0.07 9.24 5.71
C VAL A 109 1.27 8.70 4.96
N MET A 110 1.14 8.60 3.64
CA MET A 110 2.12 7.97 2.75
C MET A 110 2.57 8.94 1.68
N ARG A 111 3.89 9.12 1.60
CA ARG A 111 4.54 9.89 0.56
C ARG A 111 5.67 9.10 -0.06
N ASP A 112 5.67 9.01 -1.38
CA ASP A 112 6.71 8.30 -2.12
C ASP A 112 6.81 6.82 -1.69
N VAL A 113 5.70 6.06 -1.77
CA VAL A 113 5.64 4.67 -1.28
C VAL A 113 5.32 3.70 -2.40
N GLN A 114 6.01 2.56 -2.45
CA GLN A 114 5.77 1.52 -3.45
C GLN A 114 5.60 0.14 -2.83
N TRP A 115 4.68 -0.64 -3.37
CA TRP A 115 4.55 -2.07 -3.16
C TRP A 115 4.88 -2.78 -4.46
N ILE A 116 5.74 -3.79 -4.39
CA ILE A 116 6.26 -4.53 -5.54
C ILE A 116 6.11 -6.02 -5.20
N ASP A 117 5.38 -6.75 -6.03
CA ASP A 117 5.17 -8.20 -5.88
C ASP A 117 4.57 -8.61 -4.52
N CYS A 118 3.67 -7.79 -3.98
CA CYS A 118 3.10 -7.98 -2.65
C CYS A 118 1.67 -8.57 -2.70
N PRO A 119 1.41 -9.76 -2.12
CA PRO A 119 0.06 -10.19 -1.81
C PRO A 119 -0.48 -9.45 -0.58
N ALA A 120 -1.51 -8.61 -0.78
CA ALA A 120 -2.12 -7.78 0.26
C ALA A 120 -3.66 -7.91 0.32
N PRO A 121 -4.23 -9.12 0.34
CA PRO A 121 -5.67 -9.28 0.46
C PRO A 121 -6.17 -8.80 1.84
N TYR A 122 -7.37 -8.24 1.87
CA TYR A 122 -8.02 -7.70 3.08
C TYR A 122 -7.27 -6.54 3.75
N SER A 123 -6.32 -5.91 3.05
CA SER A 123 -5.58 -4.76 3.57
C SER A 123 -6.47 -3.51 3.67
N LEU A 124 -6.28 -2.73 4.74
CA LEU A 124 -7.12 -1.58 5.09
C LEU A 124 -6.33 -0.29 4.92
N TYR A 125 -6.94 0.69 4.27
CA TYR A 125 -6.39 2.02 3.96
C TYR A 125 -7.46 3.09 4.18
N HIS A 126 -8.40 2.88 5.12
CA HIS A 126 -9.49 3.81 5.34
C HIS A 126 -8.96 5.15 5.88
N MET A 127 -9.45 6.26 5.31
CA MET A 127 -9.00 7.63 5.64
C MET A 127 -7.48 7.86 5.50
N THR A 128 -6.82 7.16 4.58
CA THR A 128 -5.38 7.38 4.30
C THR A 128 -5.13 8.60 3.41
N GLU A 129 -3.95 9.21 3.56
CA GLU A 129 -3.43 10.21 2.61
C GLU A 129 -2.33 9.57 1.76
N LEU A 130 -2.60 9.37 0.47
CA LEU A 130 -1.73 8.64 -0.46
C LEU A 130 -1.19 9.56 -1.54
N ARG A 131 0.04 10.06 -1.35
CA ARG A 131 0.72 10.95 -2.29
C ARG A 131 1.92 10.28 -2.93
N ASP A 132 1.95 10.20 -4.26
CA ASP A 132 3.03 9.55 -5.01
C ASP A 132 3.20 8.08 -4.57
N VAL A 133 2.11 7.30 -4.71
CA VAL A 133 1.97 5.93 -4.20
C VAL A 133 1.74 4.96 -5.35
N ARG A 134 2.43 3.81 -5.35
CA ARG A 134 2.25 2.77 -6.37
C ARG A 134 2.15 1.37 -5.80
N PHE A 135 1.14 0.62 -6.24
CA PHE A 135 1.11 -0.83 -6.16
C PHE A 135 1.47 -1.41 -7.53
N ASP A 136 2.49 -2.25 -7.61
CA ASP A 136 2.91 -2.91 -8.86
C ASP A 136 3.01 -4.42 -8.65
N HIS A 137 2.40 -5.19 -9.56
CA HIS A 137 2.31 -6.65 -9.45
C HIS A 137 1.75 -7.15 -8.10
N CYS A 138 0.84 -6.40 -7.48
CA CYS A 138 0.25 -6.74 -6.19
C CYS A 138 -1.11 -7.46 -6.35
N LEU A 139 -1.53 -8.18 -5.30
CA LEU A 139 -2.88 -8.70 -5.16
C LEU A 139 -3.63 -7.91 -4.09
N LEU A 140 -4.63 -7.13 -4.51
CA LEU A 140 -5.50 -6.33 -3.64
C LEU A 140 -6.92 -6.90 -3.68
N LYS A 141 -7.10 -8.11 -3.14
CA LYS A 141 -8.43 -8.72 -3.01
C LYS A 141 -9.11 -8.21 -1.73
N GLU A 142 -10.34 -7.70 -1.84
CA GLU A 142 -11.12 -7.17 -0.71
C GLU A 142 -10.38 -6.09 0.08
N ALA A 143 -9.48 -5.35 -0.58
CA ALA A 143 -8.81 -4.22 0.02
C ALA A 143 -9.77 -3.04 0.20
N ASN A 144 -9.55 -2.23 1.24
CA ASN A 144 -10.44 -1.13 1.60
C ASN A 144 -9.73 0.22 1.52
N PHE A 145 -10.11 1.05 0.55
CA PHE A 145 -9.64 2.43 0.39
C PHE A 145 -10.75 3.44 0.64
N ILE A 146 -11.71 3.18 1.54
CA ILE A 146 -12.82 4.10 1.82
C ILE A 146 -12.29 5.43 2.38
N ASP A 147 -12.82 6.54 1.88
CA ASP A 147 -12.47 7.92 2.30
C ASP A 147 -10.96 8.25 2.21
N ALA A 148 -10.21 7.55 1.35
CA ALA A 148 -8.81 7.82 1.10
C ALA A 148 -8.63 9.04 0.18
N THR A 149 -7.57 9.81 0.42
CA THR A 149 -7.18 10.94 -0.45
C THR A 149 -6.02 10.52 -1.36
N LEU A 150 -6.23 10.62 -2.67
CA LEU A 150 -5.26 10.18 -3.68
C LEU A 150 -4.63 11.36 -4.44
N ASP A 151 -3.30 11.41 -4.53
CA ASP A 151 -2.56 12.33 -5.40
C ASP A 151 -1.38 11.60 -6.06
N ASN A 152 -1.44 11.37 -7.38
CA ASN A 152 -0.51 10.51 -8.12
C ASN A 152 -0.49 9.04 -7.60
N PHE A 153 -1.68 8.47 -7.43
CA PHE A 153 -1.89 7.07 -7.06
C PHE A 153 -1.88 6.15 -8.30
N GLN A 154 -1.21 5.00 -8.20
CA GLN A 154 -0.98 4.10 -9.32
C GLN A 154 -1.16 2.64 -8.88
N LEU A 155 -1.89 1.86 -9.68
CA LEU A 155 -2.13 0.44 -9.40
C LEU A 155 -1.34 -0.51 -10.33
N GLY A 156 -0.47 0.05 -11.19
CA GLY A 156 0.49 -0.73 -11.99
C GLY A 156 -0.18 -1.84 -12.80
N THR A 157 0.39 -3.03 -12.77
CA THR A 157 -0.18 -4.28 -13.35
C THR A 157 -0.86 -5.15 -12.30
N SER A 158 -1.26 -4.58 -11.16
CA SER A 158 -1.84 -5.31 -10.03
C SER A 158 -3.20 -5.91 -10.36
N THR A 159 -3.58 -6.94 -9.61
CA THR A 159 -4.93 -7.51 -9.61
C THR A 159 -5.72 -6.90 -8.47
N ILE A 160 -6.82 -6.21 -8.79
CA ILE A 160 -7.74 -5.62 -7.82
C ILE A 160 -9.08 -6.35 -7.92
N GLN A 161 -9.57 -6.91 -6.82
CA GLN A 161 -10.79 -7.70 -6.80
C GLN A 161 -11.61 -7.33 -5.56
N ASP A 162 -12.89 -7.03 -5.72
CA ASP A 162 -13.81 -6.70 -4.63
C ASP A 162 -13.31 -5.52 -3.76
N VAL A 163 -12.57 -4.58 -4.37
CA VAL A 163 -11.97 -3.42 -3.67
C VAL A 163 -13.00 -2.33 -3.42
N GLN A 164 -12.94 -1.71 -2.24
CA GLN A 164 -13.80 -0.60 -1.85
C GLN A 164 -13.12 0.76 -2.10
N PHE A 165 -13.75 1.62 -2.89
CA PHE A 165 -13.33 3.00 -3.16
C PHE A 165 -14.42 4.04 -2.82
N SER A 166 -15.39 3.69 -1.98
CA SER A 166 -16.45 4.65 -1.60
C SER A 166 -15.85 5.88 -0.91
N GLY A 167 -16.20 7.08 -1.36
CA GLY A 167 -15.64 8.33 -0.84
C GLY A 167 -14.24 8.67 -1.35
N THR A 168 -13.71 7.87 -2.29
CA THR A 168 -12.33 7.99 -2.81
C THR A 168 -12.34 8.29 -4.30
N SER A 169 -12.06 9.55 -4.67
CA SER A 169 -12.05 9.96 -6.06
C SER A 169 -10.93 9.28 -6.84
N LEU A 170 -11.29 8.58 -7.92
CA LEU A 170 -10.37 7.96 -8.88
C LEU A 170 -10.03 8.88 -10.06
N ASN A 171 -10.23 10.20 -9.93
CA ASN A 171 -9.95 11.15 -10.99
C ASN A 171 -8.47 11.10 -11.42
N ASN A 172 -8.21 10.78 -12.68
CA ASN A 172 -6.89 10.53 -13.29
C ASN A 172 -6.16 9.27 -12.81
N VAL A 173 -6.82 8.37 -12.06
CA VAL A 173 -6.26 7.05 -11.76
C VAL A 173 -6.40 6.16 -12.99
N ASP A 174 -5.29 5.54 -13.39
CA ASP A 174 -5.25 4.63 -14.53
C ASP A 174 -5.43 3.18 -14.08
N LEU A 175 -6.63 2.64 -14.34
CA LEU A 175 -7.01 1.25 -14.11
C LEU A 175 -6.76 0.38 -15.35
N SER A 176 -6.44 0.96 -16.51
CA SER A 176 -6.38 0.25 -17.80
C SER A 176 -5.30 -0.85 -17.87
N ARG A 177 -4.37 -0.83 -16.91
CA ARG A 177 -3.29 -1.80 -16.80
C ARG A 177 -3.52 -2.88 -15.75
N CYS A 178 -4.50 -2.68 -14.88
CA CYS A 178 -4.83 -3.60 -13.79
C CYS A 178 -5.82 -4.65 -14.28
N GLN A 179 -5.82 -5.81 -13.64
CA GLN A 179 -6.89 -6.79 -13.80
C GLN A 179 -7.93 -6.56 -12.72
N PHE A 180 -9.21 -6.46 -13.08
CA PHE A 180 -10.28 -6.38 -12.09
C PHE A 180 -11.56 -7.07 -12.56
N THR A 181 -12.32 -7.57 -11.59
CA THR A 181 -13.62 -8.22 -11.80
C THR A 181 -14.76 -7.48 -11.13
N CYS A 182 -14.52 -6.94 -9.93
CA CYS A 182 -15.50 -6.23 -9.13
C CYS A 182 -14.80 -5.11 -8.38
N ILE A 183 -15.33 -3.89 -8.46
CA ILE A 183 -14.93 -2.78 -7.61
C ILE A 183 -16.19 -2.08 -7.11
N HIS A 184 -16.16 -1.64 -5.85
CA HIS A 184 -17.26 -0.94 -5.21
C HIS A 184 -16.94 0.54 -5.18
N ILE A 185 -17.64 1.31 -6.02
CA ILE A 185 -17.37 2.74 -6.22
C ILE A 185 -18.65 3.48 -6.59
N SER A 186 -18.78 4.73 -6.14
CA SER A 186 -19.88 5.60 -6.55
C SER A 186 -19.65 6.18 -7.95
N GLU A 187 -20.70 6.64 -8.63
CA GLU A 187 -20.58 7.34 -9.91
C GLU A 187 -19.69 8.59 -9.82
N SER A 188 -19.83 9.36 -8.73
CA SER A 188 -19.03 10.57 -8.51
C SER A 188 -17.56 10.27 -8.33
N ASP A 189 -17.23 9.19 -7.62
CA ASP A 189 -15.85 8.79 -7.34
C ASP A 189 -15.16 8.19 -8.58
N LEU A 190 -15.91 7.50 -9.45
CA LEU A 190 -15.38 6.93 -10.68
C LEU A 190 -15.03 8.00 -11.75
N ARG A 191 -15.62 9.20 -11.64
CA ARG A 191 -15.47 10.25 -12.65
C ARG A 191 -13.99 10.61 -12.89
N GLY A 192 -13.55 10.44 -14.14
CA GLY A 192 -12.19 10.77 -14.57
C GLY A 192 -11.19 9.63 -14.41
N ALA A 193 -11.59 8.46 -13.90
CA ALA A 193 -10.80 7.24 -13.99
C ALA A 193 -10.54 6.86 -15.46
N ILE A 194 -9.38 6.28 -15.72
CA ILE A 194 -8.96 5.83 -17.04
C ILE A 194 -9.05 4.30 -17.05
N VAL A 195 -9.79 3.75 -18.00
CA VAL A 195 -10.05 2.30 -18.14
C VAL A 195 -9.78 1.86 -19.57
N SER A 196 -9.55 0.56 -19.79
CA SER A 196 -9.51 -0.01 -21.13
C SER A 196 -10.93 -0.16 -21.72
N PRO A 197 -11.06 -0.31 -23.06
CA PRO A 197 -12.36 -0.59 -23.68
C PRO A 197 -13.05 -1.84 -23.12
N GLU A 198 -12.29 -2.89 -22.83
CA GLU A 198 -12.80 -4.15 -22.27
C GLU A 198 -13.33 -3.94 -20.85
N GLN A 199 -12.60 -3.15 -20.05
CA GLN A 199 -13.01 -2.79 -18.69
C GLN A 199 -14.26 -1.91 -18.65
N ALA A 200 -14.49 -1.08 -19.67
CA ALA A 200 -15.68 -0.24 -19.74
C ALA A 200 -16.97 -1.08 -19.73
N ILE A 201 -16.94 -2.30 -20.27
CA ILE A 201 -18.05 -3.25 -20.26
C ILE A 201 -18.43 -3.63 -18.81
N ALA A 202 -17.43 -3.92 -17.97
CA ALA A 202 -17.66 -4.28 -16.57
C ALA A 202 -18.37 -3.14 -15.81
N PHE A 203 -18.05 -1.88 -16.12
CA PHE A 203 -18.75 -0.74 -15.53
C PHE A 203 -20.16 -0.55 -16.06
N VAL A 204 -20.40 -0.80 -17.35
CA VAL A 204 -21.75 -0.78 -17.92
C VAL A 204 -22.66 -1.77 -17.17
N GLU A 205 -22.16 -2.98 -16.93
CA GLU A 205 -22.88 -4.00 -16.16
C GLU A 205 -23.04 -3.63 -14.68
N LEU A 206 -22.00 -3.05 -14.06
CA LEU A 206 -22.04 -2.53 -12.69
C LEU A 206 -23.16 -1.49 -12.50
N TYR A 207 -23.43 -0.67 -13.53
CA TYR A 207 -24.53 0.29 -13.54
C TYR A 207 -25.89 -0.31 -13.95
N GLY A 208 -26.00 -1.64 -14.00
CA GLY A 208 -27.26 -2.35 -14.17
C GLY A 208 -27.70 -2.55 -15.62
N LEU A 209 -26.86 -2.22 -16.60
CA LEU A 209 -27.14 -2.49 -18.02
C LEU A 209 -26.74 -3.94 -18.35
N LYS A 210 -27.49 -4.61 -19.23
CA LYS A 210 -27.15 -5.95 -19.71
C LYS A 210 -26.34 -5.85 -20.99
N VAL A 211 -25.12 -6.36 -20.99
CA VAL A 211 -24.30 -6.45 -22.21
C VAL A 211 -24.51 -7.82 -22.84
N LYS A 212 -24.88 -7.86 -24.12
CA LYS A 212 -25.01 -9.10 -24.88
C LYS A 212 -23.68 -9.36 -25.57
N HIS A 213 -23.06 -10.50 -25.27
CA HIS A 213 -21.94 -11.02 -26.04
C HIS A 213 -22.51 -11.93 -27.14
N ASP A 214 -22.11 -11.69 -28.39
CA ASP A 214 -22.53 -12.49 -29.54
C ASP A 214 -22.01 -13.93 -29.49
#